data_AF-A0A562IM18-F1
#
_entry.id   AF-A0A562IM18-F1
#
_cell.length_a   1.000
_cell.length_b   1.000
_cell.length_c   1.000
_cell.angle_alpha   90.00
_cell.angle_beta   90.00
_cell.angle_gamma   90.00
#
_symmetry.space_group_name_H-M   'P 1'
#
loop_
_entity.id
_entity.type
_entity.pdbx_description
1 polymer ?
#
loop_
_entity_poly.entity_id
_entity_poly.type
_entity_poly.pdbx_seq_one_letter_code
_entity_poly.pdbx_strand_id
1 'polypeptide(L)'
;MDRDGTTRLTYAELQAGVRPDDDVTIEGGGVVRGADLSGWTVSWLRFADSTSALDRVLPRQLKRGRPGHEIPQFIDCDFSGLACPALDPGIARFVQCRFEDVDVRLTLGTTSAHFENCVFSGRWEGTFDARRDARDPARLAVIRGNDFTGCREMGLQGGVDRTANTFDPSLHLPLWRGDPKWARIREVAAEDTYLHNVVTSIEGQGPFDLAQDWAVLHRDLVDDDLWARLQQVTAA
;
A
#
# COMPACT_ATOMS: atom_id res chain seq x y z
N MET A 1 8.45 17.63 -7.87
CA MET A 1 9.07 18.20 -9.07
C MET A 1 8.00 18.08 -10.14
N ASP A 2 7.39 19.18 -10.56
CA ASP A 2 6.42 19.11 -11.65
C ASP A 2 7.20 18.81 -12.93
N ARG A 3 6.91 17.67 -13.56
CA ARG A 3 7.49 17.30 -14.85
C ARG A 3 6.67 17.98 -15.92
N ASP A 4 7.27 18.95 -16.61
CA ASP A 4 6.72 19.53 -17.84
C ASP A 4 6.47 18.38 -18.83
N GLY A 5 5.21 18.02 -19.07
CA GLY A 5 4.82 16.89 -19.93
C GLY A 5 3.84 15.90 -19.30
N THR A 6 3.43 16.08 -18.05
CA THR A 6 2.43 15.20 -17.42
C THR A 6 1.04 15.37 -18.03
N THR A 7 0.42 14.29 -18.49
CA THR A 7 -0.99 14.25 -18.88
C THR A 7 -1.88 14.38 -17.65
N ARG A 8 -2.78 15.36 -17.66
CA ARG A 8 -3.73 15.59 -16.56
C ARG A 8 -5.08 14.96 -16.91
N LEU A 9 -5.57 14.11 -16.02
CA LEU A 9 -6.90 13.53 -16.14
C LEU A 9 -7.77 13.94 -14.96
N THR A 10 -9.06 14.02 -15.22
CA THR A 10 -10.10 14.14 -14.21
C THR A 10 -10.63 12.78 -13.80
N TYR A 11 -11.27 12.70 -12.64
CA TYR A 11 -11.96 11.48 -12.20
C TYR A 11 -13.09 11.06 -13.15
N ALA A 12 -13.71 12.00 -13.86
CA ALA A 12 -14.72 11.69 -14.88
C ALA A 12 -14.12 10.99 -16.10
N GLU A 13 -12.90 11.37 -16.50
CA GLU A 13 -12.18 10.70 -17.58
C GLU A 13 -11.74 9.29 -17.17
N LEU A 14 -11.25 9.12 -15.94
CA LEU A 14 -11.00 7.77 -15.39
C LEU A 14 -12.26 6.93 -15.32
N GLN A 15 -13.39 7.51 -14.91
CA GLN A 15 -14.69 6.83 -14.89
C GLN A 15 -15.12 6.36 -16.28
N ALA A 16 -14.71 7.07 -17.32
CA ALA A 16 -14.92 6.69 -18.72
C ALA A 16 -13.88 5.69 -19.26
N GLY A 17 -12.91 5.27 -18.43
CA GLY A 17 -11.88 4.28 -18.80
C GLY A 17 -10.68 4.87 -19.55
N VAL A 18 -10.45 6.18 -19.48
CA VAL A 18 -9.31 6.82 -20.14
C VAL A 18 -8.00 6.40 -19.48
N ARG A 19 -7.07 5.87 -20.28
CA ARG A 19 -5.76 5.34 -19.86
C ARG A 19 -4.66 5.76 -20.86
N PRO A 20 -4.09 6.97 -20.74
CA PRO A 20 -2.95 7.37 -21.55
C PRO A 20 -1.69 6.69 -21.04
N ASP A 21 -0.73 6.47 -21.95
CA ASP A 21 0.51 5.73 -21.66
C ASP A 21 1.63 6.63 -21.09
N ASP A 22 1.48 7.96 -21.17
CA ASP A 22 2.43 8.97 -20.66
C ASP A 22 2.33 9.16 -19.13
N ASP A 23 3.29 9.85 -18.51
CA ASP A 23 3.20 10.30 -17.11
C ASP A 23 1.83 10.95 -16.80
N VAL A 24 1.07 10.40 -15.84
CA VAL A 24 -0.29 10.82 -15.52
C VAL A 24 -0.41 11.42 -14.12
N THR A 25 -1.08 12.56 -14.02
CA THR A 25 -1.64 13.07 -12.76
C THR A 25 -3.15 13.17 -12.84
N ILE A 26 -3.82 12.54 -11.89
CA ILE A 26 -5.27 12.61 -11.69
C ILE A 26 -5.57 13.78 -10.76
N GLU A 27 -6.31 14.76 -11.26
CA GLU A 27 -6.63 15.99 -10.55
C GLU A 27 -8.13 16.13 -10.24
N GLY A 28 -8.42 16.97 -9.26
CA GLY A 28 -9.77 17.17 -8.73
C GLY A 28 -10.11 16.17 -7.65
N GLY A 29 -11.39 15.90 -7.45
CA GLY A 29 -11.89 14.88 -6.55
C GLY A 29 -13.18 14.29 -7.05
N GLY A 30 -13.63 13.24 -6.37
CA GLY A 30 -14.87 12.57 -6.69
C GLY A 30 -14.83 11.09 -6.37
N VAL A 31 -15.80 10.38 -6.92
CA VAL A 31 -15.97 8.94 -6.80
C VAL A 31 -15.90 8.36 -8.21
N VAL A 32 -15.01 7.38 -8.41
CA VAL A 32 -14.96 6.52 -9.59
C VAL A 32 -15.50 5.16 -9.16
N ARG A 33 -16.49 4.64 -9.87
CA ARG A 33 -17.16 3.38 -9.55
C ARG A 33 -17.21 2.44 -10.74
N GLY A 34 -16.83 1.18 -10.53
CA GLY A 34 -16.99 0.15 -11.57
C GLY A 34 -16.15 0.40 -12.82
N ALA A 35 -15.12 1.25 -12.73
CA ALA A 35 -14.27 1.54 -13.87
C ALA A 35 -13.31 0.37 -14.10
N ASP A 36 -13.25 -0.10 -15.34
CA ASP A 36 -12.21 -1.01 -15.80
C ASP A 36 -11.01 -0.18 -16.23
N LEU A 37 -9.94 -0.27 -15.44
CA LEU A 37 -8.65 0.36 -15.65
C LEU A 37 -7.55 -0.71 -15.81
N SER A 38 -7.93 -1.93 -16.19
CA SER A 38 -7.01 -3.05 -16.34
C SER A 38 -6.04 -2.88 -17.52
N GLY A 39 -4.90 -3.57 -17.44
CA GLY A 39 -3.83 -3.57 -18.44
C GLY A 39 -3.12 -2.23 -18.62
N TRP A 40 -3.35 -1.27 -17.73
CA TRP A 40 -2.76 0.06 -17.86
C TRP A 40 -1.26 0.02 -17.64
N THR A 41 -0.50 0.44 -18.65
CA THR A 41 0.95 0.62 -18.55
C THR A 41 1.25 2.11 -18.56
N VAL A 42 1.94 2.60 -17.53
CA VAL A 42 2.24 4.02 -17.37
C VAL A 42 3.54 4.21 -16.59
N SER A 43 4.40 5.15 -16.99
CA SER A 43 5.68 5.36 -16.32
C SER A 43 5.56 6.02 -14.94
N TRP A 44 4.51 6.81 -14.74
CA TRP A 44 4.21 7.47 -13.48
C TRP A 44 2.71 7.71 -13.37
N LEU A 45 2.13 7.34 -12.24
CA LEU A 45 0.72 7.58 -11.96
C LEU A 45 0.57 8.21 -10.59
N ARG A 46 0.04 9.44 -10.56
CA ARG A 46 -0.19 10.19 -9.33
C ARG A 46 -1.65 10.56 -9.16
N PHE A 47 -2.20 10.29 -7.99
CA PHE A 47 -3.50 10.78 -7.56
C PHE A 47 -3.28 12.02 -6.69
N ALA A 48 -3.54 13.20 -7.25
CA ALA A 48 -3.38 14.44 -6.52
C ALA A 48 -4.45 14.59 -5.43
N ASP A 49 -4.09 15.24 -4.33
CA ASP A 49 -5.03 15.59 -3.27
C ASP A 49 -6.16 16.46 -3.88
N SER A 50 -7.42 16.09 -3.66
CA SER A 50 -8.54 16.94 -4.03
C SER A 50 -8.71 18.06 -3.01
N THR A 51 -8.81 19.29 -3.50
CA THR A 51 -9.40 20.38 -2.72
C THR A 51 -10.86 20.53 -3.13
N SER A 52 -11.77 20.60 -2.15
CA SER A 52 -13.19 20.85 -2.45
C SER A 52 -13.36 22.18 -3.18
N ALA A 53 -14.52 22.38 -3.82
CA ALA A 53 -14.88 23.64 -4.45
C ALA A 53 -14.74 24.86 -3.51
N LEU A 54 -14.75 24.65 -2.18
CA LEU A 54 -14.52 25.69 -1.18
C LEU A 54 -13.14 26.34 -1.32
N ASP A 55 -12.11 25.59 -1.70
CA ASP A 55 -10.75 26.13 -1.84
C ASP A 55 -10.65 27.25 -2.89
N ARG A 56 -11.49 27.21 -3.93
CA ARG A 56 -11.55 28.23 -4.99
C ARG A 56 -12.22 29.53 -4.56
N VAL A 57 -13.05 29.49 -3.51
CA VAL A 57 -13.80 30.65 -3.02
C VAL A 57 -13.23 31.21 -1.71
N LEU A 58 -12.31 30.50 -1.07
CA LEU A 58 -11.67 30.97 0.14
C LEU A 58 -10.59 32.02 -0.17
N PRO A 59 -10.46 33.07 0.66
CA PRO A 59 -9.45 34.13 0.45
C PRO A 59 -8.01 33.65 0.66
N ARG A 60 -7.83 32.42 1.16
CA ARG A 60 -6.56 31.71 1.31
C ARG A 60 -6.81 30.23 1.06
N GLN A 61 -5.87 29.57 0.38
CA GLN A 61 -5.91 28.12 0.18
C GLN A 61 -6.01 27.38 1.51
N LEU A 62 -6.78 26.30 1.51
CA LEU A 62 -6.83 25.38 2.62
C LEU A 62 -5.46 24.76 2.85
N LYS A 63 -5.04 24.72 4.11
CA LYS A 63 -3.87 23.93 4.47
C LYS A 63 -4.20 22.45 4.29
N ARG A 64 -3.25 21.66 3.78
CA ARG A 64 -3.37 20.20 3.65
C ARG A 64 -3.90 19.55 4.94
N GLY A 65 -4.77 18.55 4.78
CA GLY A 65 -5.39 17.81 5.89
C GLY A 65 -6.37 18.61 6.74
N ARG A 66 -6.91 19.72 6.22
CA ARG A 66 -8.01 20.45 6.87
C ARG A 66 -9.38 19.94 6.37
N PRO A 67 -10.44 20.07 7.18
CA PRO A 67 -11.81 19.90 6.70
C PRO A 67 -12.04 20.73 5.44
N GLY A 68 -12.53 20.10 4.37
CA GLY A 68 -12.66 20.70 3.04
C GLY A 68 -11.69 20.15 1.99
N HIS A 69 -10.74 19.29 2.36
CA HIS A 69 -10.12 18.37 1.40
C HIS A 69 -11.01 17.15 1.23
N GLU A 70 -11.16 16.70 -0.01
CA GLU A 70 -11.92 15.49 -0.33
C GLU A 70 -10.97 14.33 -0.54
N ILE A 71 -11.28 13.19 0.06
CA ILE A 71 -10.57 11.94 -0.20
C ILE A 71 -11.16 11.37 -1.49
N PRO A 72 -10.37 11.25 -2.58
CA PRO A 72 -10.86 10.63 -3.78
C PRO A 72 -11.17 9.15 -3.54
N GLN A 73 -12.26 8.66 -4.13
CA GLN A 73 -12.73 7.29 -3.90
C GLN A 73 -12.78 6.50 -5.20
N PHE A 74 -12.25 5.28 -5.14
CA PHE A 74 -12.35 4.26 -6.16
C PHE A 74 -13.11 3.09 -5.56
N ILE A 75 -14.25 2.73 -6.15
CA ILE A 75 -15.15 1.71 -5.60
C ILE A 75 -15.42 0.69 -6.69
N ASP A 76 -15.23 -0.60 -6.40
CA ASP A 76 -15.46 -1.68 -7.38
C ASP A 76 -14.67 -1.48 -8.69
N CYS A 77 -13.48 -0.85 -8.64
CA CYS A 77 -12.66 -0.59 -9.83
C CYS A 77 -11.66 -1.72 -10.07
N ASP A 78 -11.33 -1.97 -11.33
CA ASP A 78 -10.37 -2.99 -11.74
C ASP A 78 -9.07 -2.34 -12.23
N PHE A 79 -7.96 -2.57 -11.54
CA PHE A 79 -6.60 -2.13 -11.89
C PHE A 79 -5.70 -3.32 -12.25
N SER A 80 -6.27 -4.47 -12.59
CA SER A 80 -5.50 -5.69 -12.83
C SER A 80 -4.57 -5.53 -14.02
N GLY A 81 -3.34 -6.04 -13.95
CA GLY A 81 -2.31 -5.86 -14.97
C GLY A 81 -1.71 -4.44 -15.01
N LEU A 82 -1.95 -3.61 -14.00
CA LEU A 82 -1.31 -2.28 -13.88
C LEU A 82 0.22 -2.44 -13.81
N ALA A 83 0.93 -1.82 -14.74
CA ALA A 83 2.38 -1.70 -14.73
C ALA A 83 2.76 -0.24 -14.52
N CYS A 84 3.29 0.09 -13.33
CA CYS A 84 3.62 1.46 -12.94
C CYS A 84 4.84 1.53 -12.00
N PRO A 85 6.03 1.88 -12.49
CA PRO A 85 7.26 1.92 -11.69
C PRO A 85 7.34 3.13 -10.73
N ALA A 86 6.38 4.05 -10.81
CA ALA A 86 6.28 5.20 -9.91
C ALA A 86 4.81 5.55 -9.63
N LEU A 87 4.17 4.77 -8.77
CA LEU A 87 2.81 5.01 -8.30
C LEU A 87 2.83 5.94 -7.07
N ASP A 88 1.98 6.97 -7.07
CA ASP A 88 1.66 7.79 -5.89
C ASP A 88 0.13 7.85 -5.74
N PRO A 89 -0.46 6.98 -4.91
CA PRO A 89 -1.91 6.97 -4.69
C PRO A 89 -2.39 8.14 -3.80
N GLY A 90 -1.49 9.00 -3.33
CA GLY A 90 -1.87 10.13 -2.47
C GLY A 90 -2.57 9.66 -1.19
N ILE A 91 -3.72 10.27 -0.91
CA ILE A 91 -4.66 9.87 0.15
C ILE A 91 -5.90 9.16 -0.41
N ALA A 92 -5.85 8.65 -1.64
CA ALA A 92 -7.01 8.02 -2.28
C ALA A 92 -7.51 6.81 -1.47
N ARG A 93 -8.81 6.54 -1.59
CA ARG A 93 -9.48 5.43 -0.93
C ARG A 93 -9.99 4.44 -1.96
N PHE A 94 -9.48 3.22 -1.89
CA PHE A 94 -9.85 2.10 -2.74
C PHE A 94 -10.70 1.12 -1.93
N VAL A 95 -11.90 0.83 -2.42
CA VAL A 95 -12.89 -0.01 -1.74
C VAL A 95 -13.36 -1.08 -2.72
N GLN A 96 -13.16 -2.35 -2.37
CA GLN A 96 -13.55 -3.48 -3.22
C GLN A 96 -12.90 -3.43 -4.62
N CYS A 97 -11.72 -2.84 -4.73
CA CYS A 97 -10.97 -2.77 -5.97
C CYS A 97 -10.10 -4.02 -6.17
N ARG A 98 -9.70 -4.27 -7.41
CA ARG A 98 -8.81 -5.38 -7.78
C ARG A 98 -7.49 -4.84 -8.32
N PHE A 99 -6.39 -5.39 -7.82
CA PHE A 99 -5.02 -5.12 -8.24
C PHE A 99 -4.34 -6.46 -8.49
N GLU A 100 -4.89 -7.25 -9.42
CA GLU A 100 -4.35 -8.56 -9.76
C GLU A 100 -3.25 -8.45 -10.80
N ASP A 101 -2.21 -9.28 -10.71
CA ASP A 101 -1.12 -9.40 -11.68
C ASP A 101 -0.43 -8.05 -12.00
N VAL A 102 -0.27 -7.19 -10.99
CA VAL A 102 0.34 -5.87 -11.19
C VAL A 102 1.86 -5.91 -11.09
N ASP A 103 2.52 -4.90 -11.64
CA ASP A 103 3.93 -4.58 -11.41
C ASP A 103 4.06 -3.11 -11.03
N VAL A 104 3.98 -2.85 -9.73
CA VAL A 104 3.86 -1.50 -9.17
C VAL A 104 5.02 -1.23 -8.22
N ARG A 105 5.57 -0.01 -8.31
CA ARG A 105 6.51 0.52 -7.31
C ARG A 105 6.02 1.86 -6.78
N LEU A 106 5.98 2.00 -5.45
CA LEU A 106 5.59 3.25 -4.80
C LEU A 106 6.69 4.30 -4.91
N THR A 107 6.33 5.50 -5.37
CA THR A 107 7.27 6.61 -5.63
C THR A 107 8.08 7.00 -4.40
N LEU A 108 7.47 6.99 -3.22
CA LEU A 108 8.12 7.35 -1.95
C LEU A 108 8.50 6.12 -1.11
N GLY A 109 8.36 4.92 -1.67
CA GLY A 109 8.53 3.66 -0.95
C GLY A 109 7.46 3.38 0.10
N THR A 110 6.63 4.36 0.47
CA THR A 110 5.50 4.22 1.40
C THR A 110 4.24 4.88 0.84
N THR A 111 3.07 4.39 1.27
CA THR A 111 1.78 5.01 0.99
C THR A 111 0.86 5.01 2.21
N SER A 112 0.10 6.08 2.36
CA SER A 112 -0.99 6.22 3.36
C SER A 112 -2.36 6.34 2.69
N ALA A 113 -2.50 5.78 1.49
CA ALA A 113 -3.81 5.56 0.87
C ALA A 113 -4.63 4.53 1.67
N HIS A 114 -5.95 4.59 1.51
CA HIS A 114 -6.86 3.65 2.17
C HIS A 114 -7.15 2.48 1.22
N PHE A 115 -7.08 1.26 1.74
CA PHE A 115 -7.39 0.03 1.00
C PHE A 115 -8.32 -0.83 1.85
N GLU A 116 -9.55 -1.00 1.37
CA GLU A 116 -10.59 -1.74 2.08
C GLU A 116 -11.19 -2.82 1.19
N ASN A 117 -11.14 -4.07 1.65
CA ASN A 117 -11.70 -5.22 0.94
C ASN A 117 -11.17 -5.36 -0.50
N CYS A 118 -9.93 -4.97 -0.76
CA CYS A 118 -9.30 -5.07 -2.07
C CYS A 118 -8.57 -6.41 -2.25
N VAL A 119 -8.36 -6.81 -3.49
CA VAL A 119 -7.57 -7.99 -3.86
C VAL A 119 -6.26 -7.55 -4.48
N PHE A 120 -5.15 -8.13 -4.04
CA PHE A 120 -3.79 -7.82 -4.51
C PHE A 120 -3.07 -9.09 -4.97
N SER A 121 -2.54 -9.06 -6.19
CA SER A 121 -1.53 -10.03 -6.65
C SER A 121 -0.51 -9.40 -7.57
N GLY A 122 0.60 -10.10 -7.79
CA GLY A 122 1.74 -9.58 -8.53
C GLY A 122 2.72 -8.84 -7.61
N ARG A 123 3.52 -7.95 -8.20
CA ARG A 123 4.63 -7.26 -7.53
C ARG A 123 4.19 -5.88 -7.04
N TRP A 124 4.34 -5.65 -5.74
CA TRP A 124 4.10 -4.36 -5.09
C TRP A 124 5.35 -3.91 -4.33
N GLU A 125 6.25 -3.21 -4.98
CA GLU A 125 7.46 -2.68 -4.36
C GLU A 125 7.13 -1.41 -3.55
N GLY A 126 6.93 -1.57 -2.25
CA GLY A 126 6.70 -0.48 -1.32
C GLY A 126 5.87 -0.88 -0.10
N THR A 127 5.68 0.06 0.82
CA THR A 127 5.08 -0.19 2.13
C THR A 127 3.73 0.51 2.29
N PHE A 128 2.70 -0.25 2.64
CA PHE A 128 1.42 0.29 3.09
C PHE A 128 1.54 0.73 4.56
N ASP A 129 1.20 1.98 4.83
CA ASP A 129 1.42 2.63 6.13
C ASP A 129 0.12 3.18 6.70
N ALA A 130 -0.35 2.57 7.80
CA ALA A 130 -1.54 2.98 8.53
C ALA A 130 -1.31 4.15 9.52
N ARG A 131 -0.09 4.71 9.59
CA ARG A 131 0.17 5.89 10.44
C ARG A 131 -0.68 7.08 10.00
N ARG A 132 -0.80 8.03 10.94
CA ARG A 132 -1.51 9.29 10.70
C ARG A 132 -0.83 10.08 9.58
N ASP A 133 -1.50 10.22 8.43
CA ASP A 133 -1.06 11.13 7.36
C ASP A 133 -1.59 12.55 7.63
N ALA A 134 -0.71 13.55 7.53
CA ALA A 134 -1.08 14.95 7.66
C ALA A 134 -1.88 15.48 6.46
N ARG A 135 -1.89 14.77 5.33
CA ARG A 135 -2.69 15.06 4.14
C ARG A 135 -4.13 14.59 4.29
N ASP A 136 -4.37 13.52 5.06
CA ASP A 136 -5.72 13.01 5.33
C ASP A 136 -6.42 13.88 6.40
N PRO A 137 -7.62 14.43 6.12
CA PRO A 137 -8.42 15.15 7.11
C PRO A 137 -8.75 14.35 8.37
N ALA A 138 -8.99 13.04 8.25
CA ALA A 138 -9.23 12.13 9.38
C ALA A 138 -7.91 11.72 10.06
N ARG A 139 -6.77 11.95 9.40
CA ARG A 139 -5.42 11.57 9.83
C ARG A 139 -5.32 10.08 10.14
N LEU A 140 -5.93 9.23 9.33
CA LEU A 140 -5.94 7.79 9.52
C LEU A 140 -6.10 7.06 8.20
N ALA A 141 -5.02 6.45 7.71
CA ALA A 141 -5.12 5.47 6.63
C ALA A 141 -5.79 4.18 7.13
N VAL A 142 -6.66 3.60 6.32
CA VAL A 142 -7.42 2.39 6.67
C VAL A 142 -7.01 1.27 5.72
N ILE A 143 -6.39 0.22 6.26
CA ILE A 143 -5.92 -0.95 5.50
C ILE A 143 -6.51 -2.20 6.16
N ARG A 144 -7.62 -2.70 5.64
CA ARG A 144 -8.37 -3.82 6.24
C ARG A 144 -9.19 -4.60 5.22
N GLY A 145 -9.47 -5.86 5.54
CA GLY A 145 -10.27 -6.77 4.72
C GLY A 145 -9.59 -7.18 3.41
N ASN A 146 -8.32 -6.83 3.21
CA ASN A 146 -7.66 -7.05 1.94
C ASN A 146 -7.16 -8.48 1.81
N ASP A 147 -7.16 -8.98 0.59
CA ASP A 147 -6.55 -10.25 0.21
C ASP A 147 -5.21 -9.96 -0.46
N PHE A 148 -4.12 -10.36 0.20
CA PHE A 148 -2.76 -10.24 -0.31
C PHE A 148 -2.17 -11.60 -0.71
N THR A 149 -2.98 -12.64 -0.87
CA THR A 149 -2.49 -14.01 -1.11
C THR A 149 -1.53 -14.13 -2.30
N GLY A 150 -1.75 -13.38 -3.40
CA GLY A 150 -0.86 -13.41 -4.56
C GLY A 150 0.18 -12.27 -4.61
N CYS A 151 0.30 -11.45 -3.57
CA CYS A 151 1.15 -10.27 -3.56
C CYS A 151 2.59 -10.61 -3.17
N ARG A 152 3.58 -9.87 -3.67
CA ARG A 152 5.00 -10.00 -3.26
C ARG A 152 5.65 -8.62 -3.09
N GLU A 153 6.76 -8.59 -2.37
CA GLU A 153 7.62 -7.40 -2.14
C GLU A 153 6.95 -6.24 -1.37
N MET A 154 5.76 -6.45 -0.80
CA MET A 154 5.02 -5.42 -0.07
C MET A 154 5.46 -5.30 1.40
N GLY A 155 5.61 -4.08 1.90
CA GLY A 155 5.70 -3.79 3.33
C GLY A 155 4.34 -3.49 3.94
N LEU A 156 4.13 -3.84 5.21
CA LEU A 156 2.99 -3.37 6.01
C LEU A 156 3.54 -2.75 7.30
N GLN A 157 3.12 -1.54 7.63
CA GLN A 157 3.55 -0.85 8.86
C GLN A 157 2.50 0.11 9.41
N GLY A 158 2.78 0.69 10.58
CA GLY A 158 2.00 1.81 11.06
C GLY A 158 0.69 1.46 11.75
N GLY A 159 0.56 0.21 12.21
CA GLY A 159 -0.63 -0.26 12.91
C GLY A 159 -1.67 -0.89 11.98
N VAL A 160 -1.25 -1.40 10.82
CA VAL A 160 -2.09 -2.27 10.00
C VAL A 160 -2.49 -3.47 10.87
N ASP A 161 -3.78 -3.82 10.88
CA ASP A 161 -4.25 -4.97 11.63
C ASP A 161 -3.95 -6.26 10.84
N ARG A 162 -3.02 -7.07 11.37
CA ARG A 162 -2.65 -8.37 10.80
C ARG A 162 -3.85 -9.28 10.60
N THR A 163 -4.79 -9.27 11.54
CA THR A 163 -5.93 -10.21 11.55
C THR A 163 -7.05 -9.78 10.62
N ALA A 164 -7.03 -8.53 10.18
CA ALA A 164 -8.01 -8.01 9.24
C ALA A 164 -7.64 -8.29 7.78
N ASN A 165 -6.47 -8.87 7.48
CA ASN A 165 -6.02 -9.10 6.11
C ASN A 165 -5.64 -10.57 5.90
N THR A 166 -5.76 -11.05 4.66
CA THR A 166 -5.48 -12.44 4.28
C THR A 166 -4.14 -12.55 3.56
N PHE A 167 -3.38 -13.59 3.87
CA PHE A 167 -2.05 -13.86 3.30
C PHE A 167 -1.95 -15.33 2.90
N ASP A 168 -1.18 -15.62 1.85
CA ASP A 168 -0.87 -16.99 1.44
C ASP A 168 0.28 -17.56 2.29
N PRO A 169 0.08 -18.62 3.08
CA PRO A 169 1.12 -19.21 3.93
C PRO A 169 2.30 -19.84 3.15
N SER A 170 2.15 -20.06 1.84
CA SER A 170 3.23 -20.53 0.97
C SER A 170 4.17 -19.40 0.53
N LEU A 171 3.68 -18.16 0.51
CA LEU A 171 4.44 -16.97 0.09
C LEU A 171 4.77 -16.04 1.27
N HIS A 172 3.96 -16.08 2.33
CA HIS A 172 3.98 -15.12 3.42
C HIS A 172 4.07 -15.82 4.76
N LEU A 173 4.90 -15.26 5.63
CA LEU A 173 4.97 -15.65 7.02
C LEU A 173 4.79 -14.42 7.91
N PRO A 174 3.58 -14.18 8.44
CA PRO A 174 3.36 -13.13 9.41
C PRO A 174 4.11 -13.44 10.72
N LEU A 175 5.10 -12.62 11.05
CA LEU A 175 5.85 -12.69 12.30
C LEU A 175 5.25 -11.70 13.28
N TRP A 176 4.99 -12.11 14.52
CA TRP A 176 4.42 -11.26 15.56
C TRP A 176 5.08 -11.52 16.90
N ARG A 177 5.42 -10.45 17.62
CA ARG A 177 6.10 -10.53 18.92
C ARG A 177 5.32 -11.31 19.98
N GLY A 178 4.00 -11.31 19.89
CA GLY A 178 3.13 -12.06 20.80
C GLY A 178 3.01 -13.56 20.50
N ASP A 179 3.70 -14.07 19.47
CA ASP A 179 3.72 -15.50 19.16
C ASP A 179 4.32 -16.30 20.33
N PRO A 180 3.68 -17.39 20.80
CA PRO A 180 4.21 -18.23 21.89
C PRO A 180 5.63 -18.75 21.65
N LYS A 181 6.06 -18.82 20.39
CA LYS A 181 7.36 -19.32 19.94
C LYS A 181 8.31 -18.20 19.54
N TRP A 182 8.00 -16.95 19.90
CA TRP A 182 8.83 -15.79 19.59
C TRP A 182 10.29 -15.99 19.96
N ALA A 183 10.57 -16.58 21.13
CA ALA A 183 11.94 -16.88 21.55
C ALA A 183 12.72 -17.72 20.52
N ARG A 184 12.08 -18.75 19.94
CA ARG A 184 12.68 -19.60 18.91
C ARG A 184 12.80 -18.90 17.57
N ILE A 185 11.82 -18.06 17.20
CA ILE A 185 11.89 -17.21 16.01
C ILE A 185 13.13 -16.30 16.10
N ARG A 186 13.39 -15.68 17.26
CA ARG A 186 14.59 -14.84 17.45
C ARG A 186 15.89 -15.62 17.32
N GLU A 187 15.94 -16.85 17.84
CA GLU A 187 17.13 -17.71 17.70
C GLU A 187 17.43 -17.98 16.22
N VAL A 188 16.41 -18.35 15.44
CA VAL A 188 16.54 -18.54 13.99
C VAL A 188 16.94 -17.22 13.31
N ALA A 189 16.36 -16.10 13.73
CA ALA A 189 16.66 -14.78 13.18
C ALA A 189 18.09 -14.31 13.42
N ALA A 190 18.76 -14.76 14.48
CA ALA A 190 20.14 -14.38 14.76
C ALA A 190 21.16 -14.93 13.74
N GLU A 191 20.74 -15.91 12.94
CA GLU A 191 21.58 -16.56 11.93
C GLU A 191 21.52 -15.87 10.56
N ASP A 192 20.54 -14.97 10.34
CA ASP A 192 20.33 -14.26 9.08
C ASP A 192 20.20 -12.74 9.29
N THR A 193 20.93 -11.96 8.49
CA THR A 193 21.01 -10.51 8.66
C THR A 193 19.68 -9.81 8.38
N TYR A 194 18.98 -10.25 7.34
CA TYR A 194 17.72 -9.63 6.95
C TYR A 194 16.63 -9.89 7.99
N LEU A 195 16.45 -11.15 8.36
CA LEU A 195 15.49 -11.59 9.37
C LEU A 195 15.80 -11.00 10.74
N HIS A 196 17.08 -10.89 11.12
CA HIS A 196 17.48 -10.18 12.34
C HIS A 196 16.98 -8.74 12.35
N ASN A 197 17.12 -8.01 11.24
CA ASN A 197 16.62 -6.63 11.13
C ASN A 197 15.10 -6.56 11.22
N VAL A 198 14.38 -7.51 10.63
CA VAL A 198 12.90 -7.60 10.74
C VAL A 198 12.49 -7.81 12.20
N VAL A 199 13.08 -8.81 12.87
CA VAL A 199 12.76 -9.17 14.26
C VAL A 199 13.09 -8.02 15.22
N THR A 200 14.27 -7.43 15.12
CA THR A 200 14.64 -6.28 15.96
C THR A 200 13.74 -5.08 15.73
N SER A 201 13.27 -4.86 14.50
CA SER A 201 12.32 -3.79 14.19
C SER A 201 10.94 -4.04 14.79
N ILE A 202 10.45 -5.28 14.77
CA ILE A 202 9.26 -5.72 15.51
C ILE A 202 9.41 -5.46 17.03
N GLU A 203 10.62 -5.60 17.56
CA GLU A 203 10.93 -5.33 18.96
C GLU A 203 11.15 -3.83 19.27
N GLY A 204 11.10 -2.97 18.25
CA GLY A 204 11.32 -1.51 18.39
C GLY A 204 12.79 -1.11 18.55
N GLN A 205 13.72 -1.99 18.18
CA GLN A 205 15.18 -1.79 18.30
C GLN A 205 15.88 -1.72 16.95
N GLY A 206 15.21 -2.18 15.89
CA GLY A 206 15.79 -2.29 14.56
C GLY A 206 15.85 -0.96 13.80
N PRO A 207 16.47 -0.99 12.61
CA PRO A 207 16.63 0.19 11.76
C PRO A 207 15.29 0.67 11.14
N PHE A 208 14.24 -0.15 11.23
CA PHE A 208 12.91 0.18 10.72
C PHE A 208 11.98 0.55 11.88
N ASP A 209 11.44 1.76 11.84
CA ASP A 209 10.32 2.14 12.71
C ASP A 209 9.02 1.62 12.10
N LEU A 210 8.68 0.37 12.42
CA LEU A 210 7.43 -0.25 11.97
C LEU A 210 6.20 0.34 12.68
N ALA A 211 6.39 0.96 13.86
CA ALA A 211 5.32 1.42 14.74
C ALA A 211 4.24 0.33 15.01
N GLN A 212 4.62 -0.95 14.99
CA GLN A 212 3.78 -2.10 15.26
C GLN A 212 4.64 -3.30 15.70
N ASP A 213 4.02 -4.33 16.27
CA ASP A 213 4.69 -5.49 16.86
C ASP A 213 4.69 -6.73 15.96
N TRP A 214 4.48 -6.54 14.66
CA TRP A 214 4.44 -7.62 13.67
C TRP A 214 4.94 -7.15 12.29
N ALA A 215 5.29 -8.09 11.42
CA ALA A 215 5.61 -7.85 10.02
C ALA A 215 5.24 -9.07 9.17
N VAL A 216 5.21 -8.92 7.86
CA VAL A 216 5.12 -10.05 6.92
C VAL A 216 6.50 -10.31 6.35
N LEU A 217 7.02 -11.52 6.57
CA LEU A 217 8.19 -12.01 5.87
C LEU A 217 7.74 -12.62 4.54
N HIS A 218 8.37 -12.22 3.44
CA HIS A 218 8.12 -12.79 2.12
C HIS A 218 9.10 -13.92 1.82
N ARG A 219 8.60 -14.97 1.16
CA ARG A 219 9.35 -16.18 0.81
C ARG A 219 10.61 -15.90 -0.01
N ASP A 220 10.54 -14.93 -0.91
CA ASP A 220 11.60 -14.54 -1.83
C ASP A 220 12.74 -13.74 -1.18
N LEU A 221 12.55 -13.28 0.06
CA LEU A 221 13.56 -12.50 0.81
C LEU A 221 14.46 -13.37 1.69
N VAL A 222 14.23 -14.68 1.72
CA VAL A 222 15.03 -15.65 2.49
C VAL A 222 15.27 -16.92 1.69
N ASP A 223 16.34 -17.63 2.02
CA ASP A 223 16.62 -18.92 1.39
C ASP A 223 15.65 -20.03 1.83
N ASP A 224 15.64 -21.12 1.07
CA ASP A 224 14.72 -22.25 1.23
C ASP A 224 14.86 -22.95 2.58
N ASP A 225 16.09 -23.08 3.08
CA ASP A 225 16.38 -23.75 4.35
C ASP A 225 15.89 -22.92 5.53
N LEU A 226 16.13 -21.60 5.50
CA LEU A 226 15.65 -20.65 6.47
C LEU A 226 14.11 -20.59 6.49
N TRP A 227 13.48 -20.55 5.31
CA TRP A 227 12.02 -20.58 5.21
C TRP A 227 11.42 -21.86 5.80
N ALA A 228 11.96 -23.02 5.45
CA ALA A 228 11.48 -24.30 5.95
C ALA A 228 11.60 -24.39 7.49
N ARG A 229 12.71 -23.92 8.06
CA ARG A 229 12.91 -23.85 9.50
C ARG A 229 11.90 -22.93 10.18
N LEU A 230 11.63 -21.76 9.61
CA LEU A 230 10.64 -20.83 10.15
C LEU A 230 9.22 -21.40 10.08
N GLN A 231 8.86 -22.07 8.99
CA GLN A 231 7.57 -22.78 8.88
C GLN A 231 7.45 -23.88 9.94
N GLN A 232 8.50 -24.67 10.17
CA GLN A 232 8.50 -25.68 11.23
C GLN A 232 8.32 -25.08 12.63
N VAL A 233 9.02 -23.97 12.92
CA VAL A 233 8.87 -23.26 14.19
C VAL A 233 7.44 -22.76 14.32
N THR A 234 6.91 -22.05 13.33
CA THR A 234 5.60 -21.40 13.42
C THR A 234 4.41 -22.36 13.36
N ALA A 235 4.53 -23.54 12.73
CA ALA A 235 3.46 -24.53 12.61
C ALA A 235 3.25 -25.45 13.84
N ALA A 236 4.26 -25.61 14.70
CA ALA A 236 4.23 -26.50 15.89
C ALA A 236 3.32 -26.04 17.07
#